data_AF-A0A7T4QSL2-F1
#
_entry.id   AF-A0A7T4QSL2-F1
#
_cell.length_a   1.000
_cell.length_b   1.000
_cell.length_c   1.000
_cell.angle_alpha   90.00
_cell.angle_beta   90.00
_cell.angle_gamma   90.00
#
_symmetry.space_group_name_H-M   'P 1'
#
loop_
_entity.id
_entity.type
_entity.pdbx_description
1 polymer ?
#
loop_
_entity_poly.entity_id
_entity_poly.type
_entity_poly.pdbx_seq_one_letter_code
_entity_poly.pdbx_strand_id
1 'polypeptide(L)'
;MITYTYSLILFFTVIICLIASFDKRILFIRHFGAFFKAAIVVAIPFIAWDVWFTSKGVWWFNTDYTLGIVVAGLPIEEWLFFICIPFSCAFTYFCFDKFFKLDRLSGFNNIIVFVSIIVCSVTALRHHDKIYTLVTAIATIITLIYLHFIAREDWISKASLVFSVLMLGFLPVNGVLTGFGLESPIVNYNPDDFLGIRILTIPIEDAVYGYTQFLLVIYFFTKFKKNENAY
;
A
#
# COMPACT_ATOMS: atom_id res chain seq x y z
N MET A 1 -2.10 27.98 4.41
CA MET A 1 -2.19 26.66 3.75
C MET A 1 -1.00 26.46 2.82
N ILE A 2 -0.32 25.30 2.88
CA ILE A 2 0.79 24.99 1.96
C ILE A 2 0.18 24.19 0.80
N THR A 3 -0.02 24.83 -0.35
CA THR A 3 -0.62 24.24 -1.56
C THR A 3 0.10 22.98 -2.06
N TYR A 4 1.31 22.71 -1.57
CA TYR A 4 2.15 21.59 -2.01
C TYR A 4 2.27 20.47 -0.97
N THR A 5 1.46 20.46 0.09
CA THR A 5 1.60 19.48 1.18
C THR A 5 1.59 18.05 0.66
N TYR A 6 0.65 17.66 -0.21
CA TYR A 6 0.60 16.29 -0.70
C TYR A 6 1.86 15.94 -1.52
N SER A 7 2.26 16.81 -2.45
CA SER A 7 3.49 16.63 -3.23
C SER A 7 4.74 16.52 -2.35
N LEU A 8 4.84 17.30 -1.28
CA LEU A 8 5.96 17.25 -0.33
C LEU A 8 5.97 15.94 0.47
N ILE A 9 4.81 15.44 0.89
CA ILE A 9 4.70 14.13 1.56
C ILE A 9 5.27 13.02 0.67
N LEU A 10 4.88 12.99 -0.61
CA LEU A 10 5.38 12.00 -1.57
C LEU A 10 6.88 12.13 -1.77
N PHE A 11 7.37 13.37 -1.95
CA PHE A 11 8.79 13.65 -2.12
C PHE A 11 9.62 13.16 -0.93
N PHE A 12 9.26 13.54 0.30
CA PHE A 12 10.01 13.13 1.49
C PHE A 12 9.91 11.62 1.76
N THR A 13 8.81 10.98 1.38
CA THR A 13 8.67 9.52 1.52
C THR A 13 9.60 8.76 0.58
N VAL A 14 9.84 9.26 -0.64
CA VAL A 14 10.61 8.54 -1.66
C VAL A 14 12.10 8.90 -1.67
N ILE A 15 12.46 10.14 -1.33
CA ILE A 15 13.81 10.68 -1.60
C ILE A 15 14.93 9.89 -0.92
N ILE A 16 14.74 9.46 0.33
CA ILE A 16 15.75 8.71 1.07
C ILE A 16 15.97 7.33 0.43
N CYS A 17 14.89 6.63 0.10
CA CYS A 17 14.96 5.32 -0.56
C CYS A 17 15.57 5.45 -1.97
N LEU A 18 15.23 6.52 -2.69
CA LEU A 18 15.75 6.79 -4.03
C LEU A 18 17.26 7.02 -4.00
N ILE A 19 17.75 7.90 -3.12
CA ILE A 19 19.20 8.14 -2.96
C ILE A 19 19.91 6.86 -2.54
N ALA A 20 19.39 6.15 -1.54
CA ALA A 20 19.98 4.91 -1.04
C ALA A 20 19.98 3.78 -2.10
N SER A 21 19.11 3.83 -3.11
CA SER A 21 19.08 2.86 -4.21
C SER A 21 20.36 2.85 -5.06
N PHE A 22 21.11 3.95 -5.07
CA PHE A 22 22.40 4.08 -5.75
C PHE A 22 23.60 3.63 -4.90
N ASP A 23 23.39 3.34 -3.60
CA ASP A 23 24.46 2.86 -2.73
C ASP A 23 24.97 1.50 -3.24
N LYS A 24 26.29 1.36 -3.38
CA LYS A 24 26.95 0.15 -3.89
C LYS A 24 26.68 -1.11 -3.05
N ARG A 25 26.31 -0.96 -1.77
CA ARG A 25 25.93 -2.06 -0.88
C ARG A 25 24.51 -2.53 -1.14
N ILE A 26 23.62 -1.67 -1.63
CA ILE A 26 22.20 -1.98 -1.86
C ILE A 26 21.95 -2.31 -3.32
N LEU A 27 22.31 -1.40 -4.25
CA LEU A 27 22.16 -1.54 -5.70
C LEU A 27 20.72 -1.80 -6.17
N PHE A 28 19.73 -1.23 -5.47
CA PHE A 28 18.32 -1.36 -5.86
C PHE A 28 18.03 -0.72 -7.23
N ILE A 29 18.84 0.24 -7.66
CA ILE A 29 18.80 0.85 -9.00
C ILE A 29 18.76 -0.18 -10.14
N ARG A 30 19.41 -1.35 -9.95
CA ARG A 30 19.42 -2.43 -10.95
C ARG A 30 18.06 -3.08 -11.17
N HIS A 31 17.12 -2.87 -10.26
CA HIS A 31 15.79 -3.50 -10.28
C HIS A 31 14.66 -2.48 -10.49
N PHE A 32 14.98 -1.24 -10.90
CA PHE A 32 13.96 -0.24 -11.20
C PHE A 32 13.01 -0.69 -12.30
N GLY A 33 13.52 -1.39 -13.33
CA GLY A 33 12.71 -1.95 -14.41
C GLY A 33 11.63 -2.91 -13.89
N ALA A 34 12.04 -3.92 -13.10
CA ALA A 34 11.14 -4.84 -12.43
C ALA A 34 10.16 -4.13 -11.49
N PHE A 35 10.62 -3.13 -10.73
CA PHE A 35 9.77 -2.35 -9.84
C PHE A 35 8.70 -1.57 -10.60
N PHE A 36 9.06 -0.78 -11.61
CA PHE A 36 8.07 0.03 -12.34
C PHE A 36 7.03 -0.85 -13.04
N LYS A 37 7.44 -1.99 -13.61
CA LYS A 37 6.49 -2.97 -14.17
C LYS A 37 5.52 -3.48 -13.10
N ALA A 38 6.02 -3.84 -11.92
CA ALA A 38 5.18 -4.30 -10.81
C ALA A 38 4.23 -3.20 -10.31
N ALA A 39 4.75 -2.00 -10.07
CA ALA A 39 3.99 -0.87 -9.60
C ALA A 39 2.88 -0.49 -10.57
N ILE A 40 3.14 -0.42 -11.88
CA ILE A 40 2.13 -0.11 -12.89
C ILE A 40 1.03 -1.19 -12.94
N VAL A 41 1.41 -2.47 -12.94
CA VAL A 41 0.45 -3.59 -12.97
C VAL A 41 -0.50 -3.53 -11.76
N VAL A 42 0.03 -3.21 -10.57
CA VAL A 42 -0.79 -3.11 -9.35
C VAL A 42 -1.54 -1.79 -9.27
N ALA A 43 -0.97 -0.68 -9.76
CA ALA A 43 -1.61 0.63 -9.74
C ALA A 43 -2.91 0.64 -10.56
N ILE A 44 -3.02 -0.12 -11.66
CA ILE A 44 -4.21 -0.15 -12.50
C ILE A 44 -5.50 -0.49 -11.71
N PRO A 45 -5.61 -1.65 -11.04
CA PRO A 45 -6.83 -1.99 -10.30
C PRO A 45 -7.06 -1.09 -9.08
N PHE A 46 -6.00 -0.59 -8.44
CA PHE A 46 -6.11 0.25 -7.24
C PHE A 46 -6.54 1.68 -7.59
N ILE A 47 -6.00 2.29 -8.65
CA ILE A 47 -6.46 3.58 -9.16
C ILE A 47 -7.91 3.47 -9.66
N ALA A 48 -8.26 2.37 -10.34
CA ALA A 48 -9.64 2.15 -10.78
C ALA A 48 -10.61 2.06 -9.60
N TRP A 49 -10.19 1.41 -8.51
CA TRP A 49 -10.92 1.43 -7.25
C TRP A 49 -11.05 2.87 -6.74
N ASP A 50 -9.97 3.62 -6.60
CA ASP A 50 -10.00 4.99 -6.06
C ASP A 50 -10.89 5.93 -6.86
N VAL A 51 -10.84 5.86 -8.19
CA VAL A 51 -11.75 6.61 -9.07
C VAL A 51 -13.21 6.21 -8.81
N TRP A 52 -13.48 4.92 -8.68
CA TRP A 52 -14.83 4.42 -8.40
C TRP A 52 -15.33 4.88 -7.02
N PHE A 53 -14.51 4.76 -5.97
CA PHE A 53 -14.86 5.15 -4.62
C PHE A 53 -15.07 6.66 -4.49
N THR A 54 -14.22 7.45 -5.16
CA THR A 54 -14.39 8.90 -5.24
C THR A 54 -15.69 9.27 -5.95
N SER A 55 -16.02 8.59 -7.05
CA SER A 55 -17.30 8.82 -7.77
C SER A 55 -18.54 8.45 -6.95
N LYS A 56 -18.39 7.55 -5.96
CA LYS A 56 -19.44 7.13 -5.03
C LYS A 56 -19.51 7.98 -3.75
N GLY A 57 -18.56 8.89 -3.56
CA GLY A 57 -18.48 9.71 -2.35
C GLY A 57 -17.99 8.95 -1.11
N VAL A 58 -17.40 7.76 -1.29
CA VAL A 58 -16.83 6.99 -0.17
C VAL A 58 -15.67 7.76 0.46
N TRP A 59 -14.86 8.39 -0.38
CA TRP A 59 -13.91 9.41 0.02
C TRP A 59 -13.82 10.52 -1.03
N TRP A 60 -13.24 11.65 -0.63
CA TRP A 60 -12.96 12.77 -1.53
C TRP A 60 -11.69 13.51 -1.10
N PHE A 61 -11.12 14.23 -2.05
CA PHE A 61 -9.86 14.95 -1.89
C PHE A 61 -10.09 16.45 -1.69
N ASN A 62 -9.46 17.04 -0.68
CA ASN A 62 -9.32 18.48 -0.59
C ASN A 62 -8.16 18.95 -1.46
N THR A 63 -8.47 19.63 -2.57
CA THR A 63 -7.48 20.11 -3.53
C THR A 63 -6.69 21.33 -3.07
N ASP A 64 -7.04 21.96 -1.95
CA ASP A 64 -6.33 23.12 -1.39
C ASP A 64 -4.86 22.82 -1.01
N TYR A 65 -4.54 21.54 -0.82
CA TYR A 65 -3.21 21.03 -0.46
C TYR A 65 -2.49 20.33 -1.62
N THR A 66 -3.00 20.47 -2.84
CA THR A 66 -2.53 19.81 -4.06
C THR A 66 -2.12 20.81 -5.14
N LEU A 67 -1.44 20.34 -6.18
CA LEU A 67 -1.07 21.10 -7.37
C LEU A 67 -2.26 21.63 -8.18
N GLY A 68 -3.49 21.19 -7.88
CA GLY A 68 -4.70 21.59 -8.60
C GLY A 68 -4.95 20.84 -9.92
N ILE A 69 -4.09 19.86 -10.26
CA ILE A 69 -4.30 18.99 -11.42
C ILE A 69 -5.12 17.78 -10.96
N VAL A 70 -6.35 17.65 -11.47
CA VAL A 70 -7.27 16.56 -11.15
C VAL A 70 -7.56 15.73 -12.40
N VAL A 71 -7.35 14.42 -12.31
CA VAL A 71 -7.59 13.45 -13.39
C VAL A 71 -8.49 12.34 -12.86
N ALA A 72 -9.62 12.11 -13.53
CA ALA A 72 -10.63 11.12 -13.14
C ALA A 72 -11.14 11.27 -11.68
N GLY A 73 -11.21 12.52 -11.17
CA GLY A 73 -11.65 12.81 -9.81
C GLY A 73 -10.56 12.70 -8.74
N LEU A 74 -9.34 12.27 -9.12
CA LEU A 74 -8.20 12.15 -8.22
C LEU A 74 -7.17 13.25 -8.50
N PRO A 75 -6.55 13.87 -7.48
CA PRO A 75 -5.41 14.76 -7.69
C PRO A 75 -4.23 13.98 -8.27
N ILE A 76 -3.38 14.62 -9.06
CA ILE A 76 -2.22 13.96 -9.69
C ILE A 76 -1.28 13.32 -8.66
N GLU A 77 -1.22 13.90 -7.46
CA GLU A 77 -0.50 13.33 -6.32
C GLU A 77 -1.02 11.94 -5.93
N GLU A 78 -2.31 11.68 -6.03
CA GLU A 78 -2.86 10.34 -5.76
C GLU A 78 -2.37 9.33 -6.78
N TRP A 79 -2.28 9.70 -8.06
CA TRP A 79 -1.69 8.84 -9.09
C TRP A 79 -0.21 8.55 -8.80
N LEU A 80 0.53 9.56 -8.33
CA LEU A 80 1.92 9.41 -7.92
C LEU A 80 2.08 8.59 -6.63
N PHE A 81 1.10 8.63 -5.72
CA PHE A 81 1.08 7.82 -4.49
C PHE A 81 1.21 6.33 -4.82
N PHE A 82 0.50 5.84 -5.85
CA PHE A 82 0.58 4.45 -6.33
C PHE A 82 1.94 4.05 -6.94
N ILE A 83 2.89 4.98 -7.07
CA ILE A 83 4.27 4.71 -7.49
C ILE A 83 5.26 5.01 -6.36
N CYS A 84 5.18 6.20 -5.75
CA CYS A 84 6.11 6.67 -4.73
C CYS A 84 6.05 5.84 -3.45
N ILE A 85 4.85 5.52 -2.94
CA ILE A 85 4.73 4.74 -1.71
C ILE A 85 5.18 3.28 -1.94
N PRO A 86 4.70 2.59 -3.01
CA PRO A 86 5.21 1.26 -3.33
C PRO A 86 6.72 1.21 -3.56
N PHE A 87 7.34 2.26 -4.08
CA PHE A 87 8.79 2.31 -4.26
C PHE A 87 9.51 2.20 -2.90
N SER A 88 9.13 3.02 -1.93
CA SER A 88 9.74 2.99 -0.58
C SER A 88 9.45 1.66 0.13
N CYS A 89 8.25 1.10 -0.03
CA CYS A 89 7.91 -0.21 0.53
C CYS A 89 8.72 -1.34 -0.11
N ALA A 90 8.82 -1.38 -1.44
CA ALA A 90 9.58 -2.41 -2.17
C ALA A 90 11.09 -2.31 -1.91
N PHE A 91 11.63 -1.09 -1.84
CA PHE A 91 13.01 -0.83 -1.43
C PHE A 91 13.28 -1.37 -0.02
N THR A 92 12.38 -1.10 0.93
CA THR A 92 12.51 -1.57 2.31
C THR A 92 12.49 -3.09 2.37
N TYR A 93 11.52 -3.73 1.70
CA TYR A 93 11.47 -5.20 1.60
C TYR A 93 12.74 -5.77 0.98
N PHE A 94 13.25 -5.17 -0.10
CA PHE A 94 14.50 -5.59 -0.73
C PHE A 94 15.69 -5.50 0.24
N CYS A 95 15.79 -4.43 1.03
CA CYS A 95 16.83 -4.30 2.05
C CYS A 95 16.69 -5.38 3.13
N PHE A 96 15.47 -5.65 3.60
CA PHE A 96 15.24 -6.71 4.59
C PHE A 96 15.63 -8.09 4.04
N ASP A 97 15.23 -8.40 2.82
CA ASP A 97 15.56 -9.65 2.11
C ASP A 97 17.08 -9.80 1.91
N LYS A 98 17.78 -8.69 1.65
CA LYS A 98 19.23 -8.70 1.40
C LYS A 98 20.07 -8.82 2.66
N PHE A 99 19.69 -8.14 3.74
CA PHE A 99 20.53 -8.00 4.94
C PHE A 99 20.13 -8.92 6.10
N PHE A 100 18.91 -9.45 6.12
CA PHE A 100 18.42 -10.30 7.20
C PHE A 100 18.00 -11.69 6.68
N LYS A 101 18.47 -12.74 7.36
CA LYS A 101 18.05 -14.12 7.07
C LYS A 101 16.74 -14.42 7.80
N LEU A 102 15.63 -14.14 7.13
CA LEU A 102 14.27 -14.28 7.69
C LEU A 102 13.55 -15.55 7.20
N ASP A 103 14.28 -16.52 6.64
CA ASP A 103 13.71 -17.74 6.06
C ASP A 103 12.89 -18.57 7.08
N ARG A 104 13.27 -18.52 8.35
CA ARG A 104 12.54 -19.17 9.46
C ARG A 104 11.12 -18.63 9.65
N LEU A 105 10.82 -17.42 9.15
CA LEU A 105 9.47 -16.86 9.25
C LEU A 105 8.48 -17.60 8.37
N SER A 106 8.91 -18.30 7.32
CA SER A 106 8.03 -19.06 6.42
C SER A 106 7.11 -20.04 7.17
N GLY A 107 7.56 -20.58 8.30
CA GLY A 107 6.76 -21.45 9.18
C GLY A 107 5.49 -20.79 9.75
N PHE A 108 5.44 -19.45 9.81
CA PHE A 108 4.29 -18.69 10.27
C PHE A 108 3.31 -18.31 9.14
N ASN A 109 3.59 -18.64 7.87
CA ASN A 109 2.72 -18.25 6.75
C ASN A 109 1.29 -18.73 6.92
N ASN A 110 1.12 -20.01 7.25
CA ASN A 110 -0.22 -20.59 7.41
C ASN A 110 -0.98 -19.82 8.49
N ILE A 111 -0.35 -19.56 9.64
CA ILE A 111 -0.98 -18.83 10.75
C ILE A 111 -1.42 -17.44 10.29
N ILE A 112 -0.53 -16.67 9.66
CA ILE A 112 -0.84 -15.31 9.21
C ILE A 112 -1.95 -15.31 8.15
N VAL A 113 -1.89 -16.22 7.18
CA VAL A 113 -2.88 -16.32 6.10
C VAL A 113 -4.25 -16.70 6.67
N PHE A 114 -4.34 -17.77 7.45
CA PHE A 114 -5.61 -18.25 8.00
C PHE A 114 -6.21 -17.24 8.99
N VAL A 115 -5.42 -16.66 9.89
CA VAL A 115 -5.91 -15.63 10.82
C VAL A 115 -6.42 -14.42 10.05
N SER A 116 -5.66 -13.92 9.06
CA SER A 116 -6.09 -12.78 8.25
C SER A 116 -7.36 -13.08 7.46
N ILE A 117 -7.48 -14.25 6.85
CA ILE A 117 -8.69 -14.67 6.11
C ILE A 117 -9.89 -14.75 7.06
N ILE A 118 -9.75 -15.37 8.24
CA ILE A 118 -10.84 -15.48 9.21
C ILE A 118 -11.29 -14.09 9.67
N VAL A 119 -10.35 -13.23 10.07
CA VAL A 119 -10.65 -11.87 10.52
C VAL A 119 -11.36 -11.08 9.41
N CYS A 120 -10.81 -11.08 8.18
CA CYS A 120 -11.43 -10.39 7.05
C CYS A 120 -12.81 -10.95 6.72
N SER A 121 -12.99 -12.27 6.78
CA SER A 121 -14.28 -12.92 6.47
C SER A 121 -15.35 -12.55 7.50
N VAL A 122 -15.00 -12.57 8.79
CA VAL A 122 -15.92 -12.15 9.87
C VAL A 122 -16.28 -10.68 9.71
N THR A 123 -15.30 -9.81 9.44
CA THR A 123 -15.53 -8.38 9.22
C THR A 123 -16.44 -8.15 8.01
N ALA A 124 -16.18 -8.80 6.87
CA ALA A 124 -16.98 -8.68 5.66
C ALA A 124 -18.44 -9.12 5.87
N LEU A 125 -18.67 -10.21 6.59
CA LEU A 125 -20.02 -10.71 6.87
C LEU A 125 -20.80 -9.78 7.82
N ARG A 126 -20.13 -9.23 8.85
CA ARG A 126 -20.76 -8.37 9.85
C ARG A 126 -21.02 -6.94 9.35
N HIS A 127 -20.22 -6.46 8.42
CA HIS A 127 -20.22 -5.07 7.95
C HIS A 127 -20.34 -4.98 6.42
N HIS A 128 -21.23 -5.79 5.85
CA HIS A 128 -21.47 -5.86 4.41
C HIS A 128 -22.16 -4.60 3.84
N ASP A 129 -22.78 -3.80 4.70
CA ASP A 129 -23.35 -2.49 4.41
C ASP A 129 -22.28 -1.42 4.15
N LYS A 130 -21.06 -1.62 4.67
CA LYS A 130 -19.95 -0.67 4.59
C LYS A 130 -19.03 -1.01 3.43
N ILE A 131 -19.19 -0.30 2.32
CA ILE A 131 -18.54 -0.65 1.05
C ILE A 131 -17.00 -0.66 1.15
N TYR A 132 -16.39 0.27 1.90
CA TYR A 132 -14.94 0.31 2.04
C TYR A 132 -14.42 -0.90 2.83
N THR A 133 -15.07 -1.20 3.94
CA THR A 133 -14.78 -2.37 4.76
C THR A 133 -14.92 -3.67 3.96
N LEU A 134 -16.03 -3.82 3.23
CA LEU A 134 -16.35 -5.03 2.48
C LEU A 134 -15.37 -5.28 1.33
N VAL A 135 -15.16 -4.28 0.46
CA VAL A 135 -14.29 -4.44 -0.71
C VAL A 135 -12.85 -4.68 -0.28
N THR A 136 -12.38 -3.99 0.77
CA THR A 136 -11.04 -4.20 1.33
C THR A 136 -10.86 -5.61 1.88
N ALA A 137 -11.80 -6.09 2.70
CA ALA A 137 -11.74 -7.45 3.23
C ALA A 137 -11.73 -8.51 2.10
N ILE A 138 -12.59 -8.36 1.09
CA ILE A 138 -12.66 -9.28 -0.06
C ILE A 138 -11.34 -9.26 -0.86
N ALA A 139 -10.82 -8.07 -1.16
CA ALA A 139 -9.57 -7.93 -1.92
C ALA A 139 -8.38 -8.58 -1.19
N THR A 140 -8.30 -8.41 0.13
CA THR A 140 -7.28 -9.07 0.96
C THR A 140 -7.45 -10.59 0.98
N ILE A 141 -8.67 -11.09 1.15
CA ILE A 141 -8.95 -12.55 1.15
C ILE A 141 -8.52 -13.15 -0.19
N ILE A 142 -8.95 -12.57 -1.32
CA ILE A 142 -8.61 -13.06 -2.66
C ILE A 142 -7.09 -13.05 -2.86
N THR A 143 -6.42 -11.96 -2.47
CA THR A 143 -4.96 -11.83 -2.57
C THR A 143 -4.25 -12.90 -1.75
N LEU A 144 -4.64 -13.12 -0.50
CA LEU A 144 -4.03 -14.14 0.36
C LEU A 144 -4.30 -15.55 -0.14
N ILE A 145 -5.52 -15.85 -0.61
CA ILE A 145 -5.85 -17.16 -1.19
C ILE A 145 -4.99 -17.41 -2.43
N TYR A 146 -4.91 -16.44 -3.33
CA TYR A 146 -4.10 -16.57 -4.54
C TYR A 146 -2.62 -16.78 -4.19
N LEU A 147 -2.04 -15.91 -3.35
CA LEU A 147 -0.62 -15.99 -3.01
C LEU A 147 -0.28 -17.28 -2.28
N HIS A 148 -1.12 -17.73 -1.34
CA HIS A 148 -0.84 -18.90 -0.52
C HIS A 148 -1.12 -20.23 -1.22
N PHE A 149 -2.28 -20.37 -1.88
CA PHE A 149 -2.69 -21.68 -2.44
C PHE A 149 -2.35 -21.84 -3.92
N ILE A 150 -2.40 -20.76 -4.71
CA ILE A 150 -2.20 -20.80 -6.17
C ILE A 150 -0.74 -20.52 -6.53
N ALA A 151 -0.22 -19.36 -6.13
CA ALA A 151 1.18 -19.00 -6.37
C ALA A 151 2.15 -19.71 -5.42
N ARG A 152 1.65 -20.24 -4.28
CA ARG A 152 2.40 -21.00 -3.28
C ARG A 152 3.62 -20.25 -2.74
N GLU A 153 3.44 -18.96 -2.50
CA GLU A 153 4.50 -18.10 -2.02
C GLU A 153 4.76 -18.34 -0.52
N ASP A 154 6.04 -18.52 -0.17
CA ASP A 154 6.50 -18.83 1.18
C ASP A 154 7.00 -17.58 1.97
N TRP A 155 6.95 -16.40 1.36
CA TRP A 155 7.45 -15.15 1.95
C TRP A 155 6.36 -14.25 2.56
N ILE A 156 5.10 -14.68 2.63
CA ILE A 156 3.99 -13.85 3.13
C ILE A 156 4.28 -13.34 4.55
N SER A 157 4.75 -14.19 5.47
CA SER A 157 5.08 -13.79 6.85
C SER A 157 6.22 -12.79 6.94
N LYS A 158 7.25 -12.95 6.09
CA LYS A 158 8.35 -12.01 5.96
C LYS A 158 7.82 -10.65 5.48
N ALA A 159 6.97 -10.65 4.45
CA ALA A 159 6.31 -9.44 3.99
C ALA A 159 5.44 -8.82 5.08
N SER A 160 4.67 -9.59 5.85
CA SER A 160 3.89 -9.08 6.98
C SER A 160 4.77 -8.41 8.05
N LEU A 161 5.90 -9.02 8.40
CA LEU A 161 6.83 -8.43 9.37
C LEU A 161 7.43 -7.12 8.83
N VAL A 162 7.84 -7.10 7.56
CA VAL A 162 8.34 -5.88 6.92
C VAL A 162 7.24 -4.81 6.88
N PHE A 163 6.00 -5.19 6.58
CA PHE A 163 4.86 -4.28 6.61
C PHE A 163 4.62 -3.70 8.00
N SER A 164 4.76 -4.51 9.07
CA SER A 164 4.71 -4.01 10.44
C SER A 164 5.79 -2.97 10.75
N VAL A 165 7.00 -3.11 10.18
CA VAL A 165 8.04 -2.08 10.29
C VAL A 165 7.69 -0.84 9.46
N LEU A 166 7.15 -1.03 8.25
CA LEU A 166 6.68 0.06 7.39
C LEU A 166 5.57 0.88 8.03
N MET A 167 4.82 0.34 9.02
CA MET A 167 3.84 1.11 9.78
C MET A 167 4.43 2.36 10.43
N LEU A 168 5.72 2.35 10.78
CA LEU A 168 6.40 3.52 11.34
C LEU A 168 6.44 4.71 10.35
N GLY A 169 6.49 4.45 9.04
CA GLY A 169 6.39 5.47 8.00
C GLY A 169 4.96 5.71 7.53
N PHE A 170 4.15 4.65 7.45
CA PHE A 170 2.75 4.72 7.05
C PHE A 170 1.92 5.63 7.97
N LEU A 171 2.09 5.52 9.30
CA LEU A 171 1.27 6.25 10.26
C LEU A 171 1.47 7.77 10.18
N PRO A 172 2.69 8.32 10.12
CA PRO A 172 2.89 9.75 9.87
C PRO A 172 2.37 10.21 8.51
N VAL A 173 2.68 9.47 7.44
CA VAL A 173 2.30 9.84 6.06
C VAL A 173 0.78 9.89 5.93
N ASN A 174 0.09 8.78 6.21
CA ASN A 174 -1.36 8.71 6.10
C ASN A 174 -2.03 9.56 7.17
N GLY A 175 -1.45 9.66 8.37
CA GLY A 175 -1.99 10.51 9.43
C GLY A 175 -2.14 11.96 8.96
N VAL A 176 -1.12 12.52 8.32
CA VAL A 176 -1.19 13.88 7.75
C VAL A 176 -2.20 13.94 6.60
N LEU A 177 -2.21 12.96 5.68
CA LEU A 177 -3.19 12.91 4.60
C LEU A 177 -4.63 12.91 5.14
N THR A 178 -4.88 12.22 6.24
CA THR A 178 -6.19 12.14 6.89
C THR A 178 -6.43 13.22 7.95
N GLY A 179 -5.61 14.28 7.99
CA GLY A 179 -5.86 15.52 8.74
C GLY A 179 -5.04 15.75 10.01
N PHE A 180 -4.08 14.88 10.34
CA PHE A 180 -3.20 15.11 11.48
C PHE A 180 -2.29 16.33 11.23
N GLY A 181 -2.45 17.37 12.04
CA GLY A 181 -1.67 18.60 11.93
C GLY A 181 -2.08 19.54 10.79
N LEU A 182 -3.24 19.29 10.14
CA LEU A 182 -3.82 20.16 9.12
C LEU A 182 -5.14 20.77 9.61
N GLU A 183 -5.51 21.93 9.05
CA GLU A 183 -6.82 22.56 9.32
C GLU A 183 -7.98 21.70 8.81
N SER A 184 -7.78 21.01 7.68
CA SER A 184 -8.71 20.02 7.14
C SER A 184 -7.94 18.85 6.49
N PRO A 185 -8.52 17.63 6.44
CA PRO A 185 -7.88 16.49 5.81
C PRO A 185 -7.70 16.68 4.30
N ILE A 186 -6.60 16.14 3.76
CA ILE A 186 -6.39 16.03 2.31
C ILE A 186 -7.31 14.94 1.77
N VAL A 187 -7.42 13.80 2.46
CA VAL A 187 -8.32 12.70 2.12
C VAL A 187 -9.38 12.59 3.20
N ASN A 188 -10.63 12.74 2.80
CA ASN A 188 -11.79 12.69 3.69
C ASN A 188 -12.60 11.43 3.39
N TYR A 189 -13.18 10.82 4.43
CA TYR A 189 -13.93 9.57 4.32
C TYR A 189 -15.35 9.77 4.80
N ASN A 190 -16.32 9.18 4.09
CA ASN A 190 -17.69 9.11 4.54
C ASN A 190 -17.82 8.15 5.75
N PRO A 191 -18.27 8.62 6.93
CA PRO A 191 -18.42 7.78 8.12
C PRO A 191 -19.31 6.55 7.95
N ASP A 192 -20.24 6.58 6.99
CA ASP A 192 -21.20 5.49 6.75
C ASP A 192 -20.58 4.32 5.95
N ASP A 193 -19.45 4.55 5.27
CA ASP A 193 -18.89 3.59 4.30
C ASP A 193 -17.75 2.72 4.86
N PHE A 194 -17.25 3.01 6.08
CA PHE A 194 -16.16 2.27 6.74
C PHE A 194 -16.48 1.94 8.19
N LEU A 195 -15.65 1.14 8.87
CA LEU A 195 -15.92 0.59 10.21
C LEU A 195 -16.16 1.65 11.29
N GLY A 196 -15.67 2.88 11.10
CA GLY A 196 -15.66 3.93 12.13
C GLY A 196 -14.49 3.80 13.11
N ILE A 197 -13.62 2.80 12.94
CA ILE A 197 -12.41 2.60 13.75
C ILE A 197 -11.25 3.31 13.06
N ARG A 198 -10.52 4.14 13.80
CA ARG A 198 -9.35 4.87 13.30
C ARG A 198 -8.11 4.58 14.14
N ILE A 199 -6.95 4.51 13.48
CA ILE A 199 -5.63 4.60 14.11
C ILE A 199 -5.19 6.05 13.93
N LEU A 200 -5.16 6.83 15.03
CA LEU A 200 -5.07 8.28 14.96
C LEU A 200 -6.23 8.85 14.12
N THR A 201 -5.93 9.44 12.96
CA THR A 201 -6.92 9.96 12.00
C THR A 201 -7.22 8.99 10.86
N ILE A 202 -6.51 7.87 10.76
CA ILE A 202 -6.54 6.98 9.58
C ILE A 202 -7.58 5.87 9.80
N PRO A 203 -8.52 5.61 8.86
CA PRO A 203 -9.37 4.43 8.91
C PRO A 203 -8.53 3.14 9.01
N ILE A 204 -8.98 2.16 9.79
CA ILE A 204 -8.24 0.90 9.94
C ILE A 204 -8.12 0.13 8.62
N GLU A 205 -9.09 0.32 7.72
CA GLU A 205 -9.10 -0.23 6.37
C GLU A 205 -7.88 0.20 5.54
N ASP A 206 -7.37 1.41 5.70
CA ASP A 206 -6.21 1.91 4.92
C ASP A 206 -4.96 1.05 5.15
N ALA A 207 -4.79 0.52 6.37
CA ALA A 207 -3.69 -0.40 6.67
C ALA A 207 -3.89 -1.75 5.95
N VAL A 208 -5.13 -2.22 5.81
CA VAL A 208 -5.47 -3.48 5.13
C VAL A 208 -5.41 -3.34 3.61
N TYR A 209 -5.90 -2.21 3.08
CA TYR A 209 -5.76 -1.79 1.69
C TYR A 209 -4.28 -1.71 1.30
N GLY A 210 -3.50 -0.95 2.08
CA GLY A 210 -2.06 -0.80 1.89
C GLY A 210 -1.30 -2.12 2.00
N TYR A 211 -1.69 -3.01 2.91
CA TYR A 211 -1.11 -4.35 3.02
C TYR A 211 -1.38 -5.19 1.76
N THR A 212 -2.61 -5.15 1.25
CA THR A 212 -3.01 -5.86 0.03
C THR A 212 -2.22 -5.36 -1.18
N GLN A 213 -2.12 -4.04 -1.35
CA GLN A 213 -1.32 -3.41 -2.41
C GLN A 213 0.15 -3.81 -2.29
N PHE A 214 0.71 -3.74 -1.09
CA PHE A 214 2.10 -4.08 -0.81
C PHE A 214 2.40 -5.54 -1.20
N LEU A 215 1.58 -6.50 -0.77
CA LEU A 215 1.77 -7.92 -1.12
C LEU A 215 1.78 -8.15 -2.63
N LEU A 216 0.86 -7.51 -3.36
CA LEU A 216 0.79 -7.64 -4.83
C LEU A 216 2.00 -7.01 -5.51
N VAL A 217 2.46 -5.84 -5.05
CA VAL A 217 3.69 -5.20 -5.57
C VAL A 217 4.89 -6.11 -5.35
N ILE A 218 5.06 -6.68 -4.15
CA ILE A 218 6.18 -7.59 -3.85
C ILE A 218 6.12 -8.85 -4.71
N TYR A 219 4.93 -9.43 -4.93
CA TYR A 219 4.75 -10.58 -5.79
C TYR A 219 5.21 -10.30 -7.23
N PHE A 220 4.67 -9.25 -7.86
CA PHE A 220 5.05 -8.92 -9.23
C PHE A 220 6.50 -8.45 -9.35
N PHE A 221 6.99 -7.68 -8.38
CA PHE A 221 8.39 -7.26 -8.33
C PHE A 221 9.33 -8.46 -8.33
N THR A 222 9.06 -9.45 -7.46
CA THR A 222 9.87 -10.66 -7.34
C THR A 222 9.83 -11.48 -8.62
N LYS A 223 8.65 -11.58 -9.26
CA LYS A 223 8.47 -12.28 -10.54
C LYS A 223 9.24 -11.61 -11.68
N PHE A 224 9.15 -10.28 -11.82
CA PHE A 224 9.85 -9.56 -12.88
C PHE A 224 11.37 -9.49 -12.66
N LYS A 225 11.82 -9.37 -11.41
CA LYS A 225 13.24 -9.42 -11.05
C LYS A 225 13.89 -10.77 -11.41
N LYS A 226 13.19 -11.90 -11.21
CA LYS A 226 13.68 -13.22 -11.62
C LYS A 226 13.89 -13.31 -13.13
N ASN A 227 12.97 -12.74 -13.91
CA ASN A 227 13.07 -12.73 -15.36
C ASN A 227 14.20 -11.84 -15.87
N GLU A 228 14.53 -10.73 -15.20
CA GLU A 228 15.67 -9.88 -15.56
C GLU A 228 17.03 -10.59 -15.38
N ASN A 229 17.16 -11.47 -14.39
CA ASN A 229 18.40 -12.23 -14.15
C ASN A 229 18.53 -13.47 -15.04
N ALA A 230 17.51 -13.81 -15.84
CA ALA A 230 17.52 -14.96 -16.74
C ALA A 230 18.10 -14.65 -18.13
N TYR A 231 18.43 -13.37 -18.39
CA TYR A 231 19.05 -12.86 -19.61
C TYR A 231 20.38 -12.18 -19.27
#